data_AF-W0IYF8-F1
#
_entry.id   AF-W0IYF8-F1
#
_cell.length_a   1.000
_cell.length_b   1.000
_cell.length_c   1.000
_cell.angle_alpha   90.00
_cell.angle_beta   90.00
_cell.angle_gamma   90.00
#
_symmetry.space_group_name_H-M   'P 1'
#
loop_
_entity.id
_entity.type
_entity.pdbx_description
1 polymer ?
#
loop_
_entity_poly.entity_id
_entity_poly.type
_entity_poly.pdbx_seq_one_letter_code
_entity_poly.pdbx_strand_id
1 'polypeptide(L)'
;MVLETIVTNIGLAKIASAIANGVTVNLAAIALGDGGGNPVTPSQTATELVREVWRGGLTNLTNDPNNPDRYVVAETIVPTDVGGWAVREVGVFDDSGALIAVGNFPDTYKPLPTEGAARDLVVRIYLAVSSTSAVELRIDPAIVLASRQWVTDNFTVGAQIPGGNTGYVLRKKSNADGDFEWVDIASGTTILVAPREEVQTLVAGQTVVTLAVCTTEGVAIYLDGVRLRGPAVADPQFSIQDDTTLTLATPATAGQKLHAAQNEPASELDYLRGVNNLGEIKAAGAPAQQKALENLGLPNTLGNLAKAVGELLMPVGHIYVTVNNTNPAALLGFGTWARWGEGRSLTGFSTSDADFNAVEKTGGNKTVTLTVAQLPAHTHNNAAQTITTTSAGAHTHATNSVTVTTTNAGSHTHAIWGNSSAGETSSAYGFANTNADRPITGDNTGAAWFTQNGFGTQLIQTAGGHTHTVTIPALTAASAGAHTHTVTVEAKATTSVGSNSPVNILQPYIVAHLWKRTA
;
A
#
# COMPACT_ATOMS: atom_id res chain seq x y z
N MET A 1 -30.66 32.83 54.06
CA MET A 1 -31.15 34.00 53.30
C MET A 1 -32.17 33.47 52.30
N VAL A 2 -33.35 34.08 52.21
CA VAL A 2 -34.37 33.70 51.22
C VAL A 2 -33.99 34.34 49.89
N LEU A 3 -34.01 33.56 48.80
CA LEU A 3 -33.80 34.09 47.46
C LEU A 3 -35.11 34.70 46.96
N GLU A 4 -35.05 35.95 46.55
CA GLU A 4 -36.20 36.74 46.13
C GLU A 4 -35.80 37.63 44.95
N THR A 5 -36.72 37.76 43.99
CA THR A 5 -36.62 38.69 42.87
C THR A 5 -37.82 39.61 42.94
N ILE A 6 -37.58 40.92 42.93
CA ILE A 6 -38.62 41.94 43.00
C ILE A 6 -38.53 42.86 41.79
N VAL A 7 -39.69 43.30 41.31
CA VAL A 7 -39.80 44.32 40.27
C VAL A 7 -39.56 45.68 40.93
N THR A 8 -38.71 46.51 40.35
CA THR A 8 -38.39 47.85 40.88
C THR A 8 -39.54 48.83 40.63
N ASN A 9 -39.54 49.98 41.29
CA ASN A 9 -40.50 51.07 41.01
C ASN A 9 -40.42 51.55 39.56
N ILE A 10 -39.22 51.54 38.96
CA ILE A 10 -39.00 51.86 37.55
C ILE A 10 -39.64 50.79 36.65
N GLY A 11 -39.41 49.51 36.97
CA GLY A 11 -40.02 48.38 36.27
C GLY A 11 -41.53 48.41 36.34
N LEU A 12 -42.10 48.64 37.52
CA LEU A 12 -43.55 48.77 37.72
C LEU A 12 -44.15 49.92 36.91
N ALA A 13 -43.49 51.09 36.89
CA ALA A 13 -43.95 52.24 36.11
C ALA A 13 -43.90 51.96 34.60
N LYS A 14 -42.85 51.29 34.12
CA LYS A 14 -42.71 50.93 32.70
C LYS A 14 -43.70 49.85 32.28
N ILE A 15 -43.89 48.83 33.10
CA ILE A 15 -44.90 47.79 32.87
C ILE A 15 -46.28 48.43 32.87
N ALA A 16 -46.63 49.28 33.83
CA ALA A 16 -47.92 49.99 33.84
C ALA A 16 -48.13 50.87 32.59
N SER A 17 -47.09 51.58 32.15
CA SER A 17 -47.12 52.39 30.92
C SER A 17 -47.28 51.53 29.66
N ALA A 18 -46.63 50.37 29.62
CA ALA A 18 -46.73 49.41 28.52
C ALA A 18 -48.16 48.89 28.37
N ILE A 19 -48.78 48.51 29.49
CA ILE A 19 -50.18 48.07 29.57
C ILE A 19 -51.12 49.19 29.12
N ALA A 20 -50.94 50.42 29.61
CA ALA A 20 -51.81 51.55 29.29
C ALA A 20 -51.78 51.94 27.81
N ASN A 21 -50.65 51.73 27.13
CA ASN A 21 -50.44 52.13 25.74
C ASN A 21 -50.50 50.96 24.74
N GLY A 22 -50.72 49.72 25.22
CA GLY A 22 -50.72 48.52 24.38
C GLY A 22 -49.37 48.24 23.71
N VAL A 23 -48.25 48.65 24.34
CA VAL A 23 -46.89 48.41 23.85
C VAL A 23 -46.18 47.37 24.72
N THR A 24 -45.14 46.76 24.21
CA THR A 24 -44.36 45.73 24.91
C THR A 24 -43.14 46.33 25.61
N VAL A 25 -42.77 45.81 26.78
CA VAL A 25 -41.47 46.10 27.39
C VAL A 25 -40.44 45.12 26.81
N ASN A 26 -39.37 45.62 26.20
CA ASN A 26 -38.31 44.75 25.68
C ASN A 26 -37.22 44.58 26.72
N LEU A 27 -36.98 43.35 27.18
CA LEU A 27 -35.85 43.05 28.06
C LEU A 27 -34.61 42.79 27.21
N ALA A 28 -33.53 43.52 27.50
CA ALA A 28 -32.33 43.50 26.66
C ALA A 28 -31.13 42.84 27.34
N ALA A 29 -30.95 43.04 28.64
CA ALA A 29 -29.77 42.55 29.35
C ALA A 29 -30.05 42.01 30.75
N ILE A 30 -29.21 41.06 31.17
CA ILE A 30 -29.08 40.63 32.56
C ILE A 30 -27.69 41.04 33.04
N ALA A 31 -27.63 41.69 34.20
CA ALA A 31 -26.38 42.01 34.88
C ALA A 31 -26.24 41.23 36.19
N LEU A 32 -25.00 40.92 36.53
CA LEU A 32 -24.61 40.21 37.74
C LEU A 32 -23.71 41.12 38.56
N GLY A 33 -23.93 41.12 39.87
CA GLY A 33 -23.13 41.85 40.84
C GLY A 33 -22.63 40.94 41.95
N ASP A 34 -21.59 41.39 42.64
CA ASP A 34 -21.02 40.70 43.80
C ASP A 34 -21.33 41.39 45.13
N GLY A 35 -22.23 42.39 45.10
CA GLY A 35 -22.74 43.07 46.29
C GLY A 35 -21.69 43.84 47.07
N GLY A 36 -20.57 44.21 46.43
CA GLY A 36 -19.46 44.85 47.14
C GLY A 36 -18.76 43.91 48.12
N GLY A 37 -18.86 42.59 47.92
CA GLY A 37 -18.30 41.60 48.83
C GLY A 37 -19.27 41.15 49.93
N ASN A 38 -20.51 41.64 49.96
CA ASN A 38 -21.52 41.29 50.96
C ASN A 38 -22.81 40.76 50.31
N PRO A 39 -23.61 39.94 51.03
CA PRO A 39 -24.96 39.57 50.58
C PRO A 39 -25.87 40.79 50.42
N VAL A 40 -26.61 40.86 49.32
CA VAL A 40 -27.51 41.99 49.00
C VAL A 40 -28.95 41.61 49.32
N THR A 41 -29.70 42.55 49.90
CA THR A 41 -31.17 42.45 50.01
C THR A 41 -31.80 43.31 48.91
N PRO A 42 -32.60 42.73 48.00
CA PRO A 42 -33.24 43.48 46.92
C PRO A 42 -34.14 44.60 47.46
N SER A 43 -34.12 45.78 46.82
CA SER A 43 -35.02 46.90 47.15
C SER A 43 -35.83 47.36 45.95
N GLN A 44 -37.12 47.67 46.15
CA GLN A 44 -37.99 48.23 45.11
C GLN A 44 -37.51 49.61 44.62
N THR A 45 -36.76 50.33 45.44
CA THR A 45 -36.19 51.65 45.08
C THR A 45 -34.85 51.56 44.35
N ALA A 46 -34.33 50.34 44.10
CA ALA A 46 -33.07 50.15 43.40
C ALA A 46 -33.16 50.69 41.96
N THR A 47 -32.14 51.43 41.56
CA THR A 47 -31.98 51.95 40.19
C THR A 47 -30.79 51.31 39.47
N GLU A 48 -29.85 50.74 40.23
CA GLU A 48 -28.66 50.02 39.79
C GLU A 48 -28.33 48.89 40.78
N LEU A 49 -27.40 48.00 40.40
CA LEU A 49 -26.84 46.99 41.29
C LEU A 49 -25.82 47.63 42.25
N VAL A 50 -25.62 47.05 43.44
CA VAL A 50 -24.66 47.58 44.43
C VAL A 50 -23.24 47.60 43.88
N ARG A 51 -22.82 46.51 43.23
CA ARG A 51 -21.60 46.49 42.41
C ARG A 51 -21.74 45.48 41.27
N GLU A 52 -21.99 46.00 40.08
CA GLU A 52 -21.99 45.23 38.84
C GLU A 52 -20.57 44.72 38.51
N VAL A 53 -20.48 43.44 38.16
CA VAL A 53 -19.24 42.77 37.74
C VAL A 53 -19.35 42.19 36.34
N TRP A 54 -20.57 42.00 35.84
CA TRP A 54 -20.81 41.50 34.49
C TRP A 54 -22.19 41.87 33.96
N ARG A 55 -22.30 42.03 32.64
CA ARG A 55 -23.56 42.24 31.93
C ARG A 55 -23.53 41.52 30.59
N GLY A 56 -24.63 40.86 30.25
CA GLY A 56 -24.80 40.16 28.98
C GLY A 56 -26.23 40.22 28.46
N GLY A 57 -26.40 39.88 27.19
CA GLY A 57 -27.72 39.79 26.57
C GLY A 57 -28.54 38.62 27.13
N LEU A 58 -29.86 38.67 26.92
CA LEU A 58 -30.73 37.53 27.19
C LEU A 58 -30.50 36.45 26.13
N THR A 59 -30.35 35.21 26.57
CA THR A 59 -30.27 34.03 25.69
C THR A 59 -31.65 33.44 25.45
N ASN A 60 -32.53 33.50 26.45
CA ASN A 60 -33.88 32.97 26.37
C ASN A 60 -34.84 33.77 27.26
N LEU A 61 -36.09 33.87 26.83
CA LEU A 61 -37.17 34.53 27.55
C LEU A 61 -38.47 33.78 27.29
N THR A 62 -38.97 33.08 28.30
CA THR A 62 -40.16 32.23 28.19
C THR A 62 -41.09 32.44 29.38
N ASN A 63 -42.34 32.01 29.25
CA ASN A 63 -43.24 31.90 30.40
C ASN A 63 -42.94 30.59 31.13
N ASP A 64 -43.06 30.59 32.47
CA ASP A 64 -42.89 29.38 33.27
C ASP A 64 -43.94 28.32 32.88
N PRO A 65 -43.54 27.10 32.46
CA PRO A 65 -44.48 26.05 32.09
C PRO A 65 -45.50 25.69 33.17
N ASN A 66 -45.14 25.87 34.45
CA ASN A 66 -46.02 25.54 35.57
C ASN A 66 -46.93 26.71 35.98
N ASN A 67 -46.56 27.94 35.62
CA ASN A 67 -47.27 29.16 35.98
C ASN A 67 -47.18 30.19 34.83
N PRO A 68 -47.72 29.85 33.64
CA PRO A 68 -47.47 30.62 32.42
C PRO A 68 -48.08 32.04 32.46
N ASP A 69 -48.99 32.30 33.41
CA ASP A 69 -49.68 33.58 33.56
C ASP A 69 -49.07 34.49 34.65
N ARG A 70 -48.06 33.99 35.39
CA ARG A 70 -47.55 34.66 36.60
C ARG A 70 -46.04 34.86 36.60
N TYR A 71 -45.26 33.97 35.99
CA TYR A 71 -43.81 34.07 35.98
C TYR A 71 -43.26 34.11 34.56
N VAL A 72 -42.40 35.10 34.32
CA VAL A 72 -41.53 35.14 33.15
C VAL A 72 -40.14 34.71 33.56
N VAL A 73 -39.56 33.79 32.79
CA VAL A 73 -38.24 33.23 32.98
C VAL A 73 -37.26 33.88 32.01
N ALA A 74 -36.34 34.68 32.53
CA ALA A 74 -35.25 35.27 31.76
C ALA A 74 -33.96 34.49 32.01
N GLU A 75 -33.27 34.10 30.94
CA GLU A 75 -32.01 33.34 31.01
C GLU A 75 -30.86 34.07 30.32
N THR A 76 -29.67 33.96 30.91
CA THR A 76 -28.42 34.35 30.26
C THR A 76 -27.32 33.35 30.58
N ILE A 77 -26.29 33.32 29.74
CA ILE A 77 -25.11 32.47 29.90
C ILE A 77 -23.90 33.38 30.09
N VAL A 78 -23.20 33.22 31.21
CA VAL A 78 -21.89 33.82 31.43
C VAL A 78 -20.84 32.89 30.82
N PRO A 79 -20.09 33.34 29.80
CA PRO A 79 -19.06 32.53 29.15
C PRO A 79 -17.97 32.01 30.10
N THR A 80 -17.34 30.89 29.74
CA THR A 80 -16.22 30.30 30.50
C THR A 80 -15.03 31.24 30.73
N ASP A 81 -14.72 32.16 29.82
CA ASP A 81 -13.56 33.06 29.85
C ASP A 81 -13.76 34.30 30.72
N VAL A 82 -14.95 34.51 31.27
CA VAL A 82 -15.29 35.63 32.15
C VAL A 82 -15.62 35.12 33.56
N GLY A 83 -14.95 35.65 34.59
CA GLY A 83 -15.07 35.19 35.98
C GLY A 83 -14.10 35.85 36.93
N GLY A 84 -13.81 35.19 38.06
CA GLY A 84 -12.91 35.68 39.12
C GLY A 84 -13.64 36.45 40.24
N TRP A 85 -14.96 36.31 40.33
CA TRP A 85 -15.82 37.01 41.27
C TRP A 85 -16.96 36.11 41.75
N ALA A 86 -17.56 36.47 42.89
CA ALA A 86 -18.69 35.75 43.46
C ALA A 86 -20.01 36.45 43.10
N VAL A 87 -20.95 35.74 42.51
CA VAL A 87 -22.27 36.28 42.18
C VAL A 87 -23.11 36.37 43.45
N ARG A 88 -23.74 37.52 43.70
CA ARG A 88 -24.59 37.77 44.89
C ARG A 88 -25.85 38.57 44.62
N GLU A 89 -25.88 39.30 43.51
CA GLU A 89 -27.06 40.05 43.06
C GLU A 89 -27.21 39.91 41.56
N VAL A 90 -28.46 40.06 41.10
CA VAL A 90 -28.81 39.97 39.70
C VAL A 90 -29.81 41.06 39.36
N GLY A 91 -29.65 41.68 38.19
CA GLY A 91 -30.51 42.74 37.69
C GLY A 91 -30.94 42.46 36.25
N VAL A 92 -32.21 42.76 35.95
CA VAL A 92 -32.76 42.64 34.60
C VAL A 92 -33.06 44.02 34.05
N PHE A 93 -32.59 44.30 32.85
CA PHE A 93 -32.61 45.62 32.21
C PHE A 93 -33.37 45.60 30.89
N ASP A 94 -34.01 46.71 30.57
CA ASP A 94 -34.62 46.94 29.26
C ASP A 94 -33.64 47.54 28.24
N ASP A 95 -34.13 47.74 27.01
CA ASP A 95 -33.41 48.34 25.88
C ASP A 95 -32.93 49.78 26.12
N SER A 96 -33.58 50.51 27.02
CA SER A 96 -33.17 51.85 27.44
C SER A 96 -32.16 51.86 28.60
N GLY A 97 -31.80 50.69 29.12
CA GLY A 97 -30.88 50.55 30.26
C GLY A 97 -31.54 50.75 31.63
N ALA A 98 -32.86 50.73 31.73
CA ALA A 98 -33.57 50.85 33.00
C ALA A 98 -33.64 49.51 33.73
N LEU A 99 -33.37 49.50 35.04
CA LEU A 99 -33.46 48.31 35.89
C LEU A 99 -34.93 47.94 36.16
N ILE A 100 -35.41 46.87 35.53
CA ILE A 100 -36.80 46.40 35.64
C ILE A 100 -37.00 45.54 36.88
N ALA A 101 -36.07 44.64 37.17
CA ALA A 101 -36.14 43.76 38.32
C ALA A 101 -34.75 43.56 38.93
N VAL A 102 -34.73 43.37 40.25
CA VAL A 102 -33.52 43.09 41.03
C VAL A 102 -33.77 41.91 41.95
N GLY A 103 -32.79 41.03 42.06
CA GLY A 103 -32.85 39.86 42.93
C GLY A 103 -31.52 39.59 43.62
N ASN A 104 -31.58 38.84 44.71
CA ASN A 104 -30.38 38.30 45.34
C ASN A 104 -30.05 36.93 44.73
N PHE A 105 -28.77 36.61 44.70
CA PHE A 105 -28.25 35.36 44.15
C PHE A 105 -27.47 34.63 45.24
N PRO A 106 -27.53 33.30 45.33
CA PRO A 106 -26.72 32.56 46.31
C PRO A 106 -25.23 32.78 46.02
N ASP A 107 -24.41 32.90 47.08
CA ASP A 107 -22.96 33.09 46.99
C ASP A 107 -22.32 32.02 46.09
N THR A 108 -22.11 32.38 44.82
CA THR A 108 -21.66 31.44 43.79
C THR A 108 -20.38 31.97 43.16
N TYR A 109 -19.27 31.27 43.39
CA TYR A 109 -18.00 31.64 42.76
C TYR A 109 -17.94 31.17 41.31
N LYS A 110 -17.68 32.10 40.38
CA LYS A 110 -17.45 31.82 38.96
C LYS A 110 -15.95 31.81 38.68
N PRO A 111 -15.28 30.65 38.62
CA PRO A 111 -13.84 30.60 38.42
C PRO A 111 -13.44 30.98 36.98
N LEU A 112 -12.23 31.51 36.84
CA LEU A 112 -11.57 31.69 35.56
C LEU A 112 -10.81 30.42 35.13
N PRO A 113 -10.64 30.17 33.81
CA PRO A 113 -9.87 29.03 33.34
C PRO A 113 -8.42 29.00 33.87
N THR A 114 -7.84 30.17 34.15
CA THR A 114 -6.51 30.33 34.75
C THR A 114 -6.41 29.86 36.21
N GLU A 115 -7.55 29.67 36.88
CA GLU A 115 -7.64 29.19 38.26
C GLU A 115 -7.78 27.65 38.33
N GLY A 116 -7.61 26.96 37.19
CA GLY A 116 -7.64 25.50 37.11
C GLY A 116 -9.05 24.90 37.01
N ALA A 117 -10.09 25.73 36.92
CA ALA A 117 -11.47 25.30 36.72
C ALA A 117 -12.19 26.25 35.75
N ALA A 118 -12.70 25.72 34.64
CA ALA A 118 -13.54 26.47 33.71
C ALA A 118 -14.96 25.90 33.74
N ARG A 119 -15.96 26.76 33.96
CA ARG A 119 -17.38 26.41 33.91
C ARG A 119 -18.17 27.55 33.30
N ASP A 120 -19.17 27.25 32.49
CA ASP A 120 -20.20 28.21 32.10
C ASP A 120 -21.17 28.38 33.27
N LEU A 121 -21.62 29.60 33.51
CA LEU A 121 -22.66 29.87 34.51
C LEU A 121 -23.95 30.26 33.79
N VAL A 122 -24.94 29.38 33.88
CA VAL A 122 -26.29 29.65 33.39
C VAL A 122 -27.07 30.31 34.52
N VAL A 123 -27.54 31.54 34.29
CA VAL A 123 -28.36 32.29 35.25
C VAL A 123 -29.79 32.32 34.73
N ARG A 124 -30.73 31.85 35.57
CA ARG A 124 -32.16 31.81 35.31
C ARG A 124 -32.89 32.62 36.39
N ILE A 125 -33.67 33.62 35.98
CA ILE A 125 -34.36 34.55 36.86
C ILE A 125 -35.87 34.44 36.62
N TYR A 126 -36.64 34.34 37.69
CA TYR A 126 -38.10 34.30 37.65
C TYR A 126 -38.65 35.66 38.05
N LEU A 127 -39.31 36.35 37.13
CA LEU A 127 -39.96 37.64 37.36
C LEU A 127 -41.45 37.41 37.57
N ALA A 128 -41.95 37.79 38.74
CA ALA A 128 -43.38 37.79 39.03
C ALA A 128 -44.06 38.97 38.34
N VAL A 129 -45.02 38.70 37.45
CA VAL A 129 -45.82 39.72 36.77
C VAL A 129 -47.31 39.51 37.08
N SER A 130 -48.08 40.60 37.12
CA SER A 130 -49.52 40.56 37.43
C SER A 130 -50.39 40.13 36.24
N SER A 131 -49.87 40.15 35.01
CA SER A 131 -50.50 39.61 33.81
C SER A 131 -49.46 39.41 32.70
N THR A 132 -49.33 38.21 32.14
CA THR A 132 -48.43 37.92 31.01
C THR A 132 -48.99 38.35 29.66
N SER A 133 -50.33 38.44 29.50
CA SER A 133 -50.97 38.94 28.28
C SER A 133 -50.70 40.42 27.99
N ALA A 134 -50.37 41.20 29.03
CA ALA A 134 -50.04 42.62 28.90
C ALA A 134 -48.51 42.85 28.81
N VAL A 135 -47.75 41.76 28.85
CA VAL A 135 -46.29 41.72 28.97
C VAL A 135 -45.78 40.68 27.97
N GLU A 136 -46.07 40.88 26.69
CA GLU A 136 -45.44 40.12 25.61
C GLU A 136 -43.99 40.62 25.48
N LEU A 137 -43.12 40.15 26.38
CA LEU A 137 -41.72 40.54 26.40
C LEU A 137 -41.03 39.86 25.23
N ARG A 138 -40.53 40.66 24.29
CA ARG A 138 -39.80 40.17 23.13
C ARG A 138 -38.31 40.33 23.39
N ILE A 139 -37.54 39.30 23.04
CA ILE A 139 -36.09 39.41 22.88
C ILE A 139 -35.80 40.09 21.53
N ASP A 140 -34.81 40.98 21.50
CA ASP A 140 -34.22 41.47 20.24
C ASP A 140 -33.39 40.34 19.58
N PRO A 141 -33.82 39.80 18.42
CA PRO A 141 -33.13 38.70 17.76
C PRO A 141 -31.76 39.08 17.17
N ALA A 142 -31.34 40.35 17.18
CA ALA A 142 -30.07 40.78 16.62
C ALA A 142 -28.82 40.36 17.44
N ILE A 143 -28.98 39.87 18.68
CA ILE A 143 -27.87 39.55 19.61
C ILE A 143 -27.99 38.13 20.20
N VAL A 144 -28.85 37.26 19.66
CA VAL A 144 -29.03 35.91 20.22
C VAL A 144 -28.12 34.90 19.52
N LEU A 145 -27.05 34.49 20.20
CA LEU A 145 -26.32 33.28 19.85
C LEU A 145 -27.22 32.09 20.22
N ALA A 146 -27.98 31.54 19.26
CA ALA A 146 -28.81 30.36 19.49
C ALA A 146 -27.92 29.18 19.92
N SER A 147 -28.30 28.51 21.02
CA SER A 147 -27.60 27.30 21.43
C SER A 147 -27.81 26.20 20.38
N ARG A 148 -26.79 25.36 20.16
CA ARG A 148 -26.86 24.22 19.24
C ARG A 148 -28.07 23.31 19.54
N GLN A 149 -28.44 23.20 20.81
CA GLN A 149 -29.59 22.42 21.26
C GLN A 149 -30.91 22.99 20.73
N TRP A 150 -31.11 24.31 20.82
CA TRP A 150 -32.33 24.95 20.31
C TRP A 150 -32.48 24.79 18.79
N VAL A 151 -31.38 24.91 18.04
CA VAL A 151 -31.39 24.69 16.58
C VAL A 151 -31.75 23.24 16.25
N THR A 152 -31.26 22.28 17.03
CA THR A 152 -31.53 20.85 16.81
C THR A 152 -32.97 20.48 17.19
N ASP A 153 -33.51 21.09 18.26
CA ASP A 153 -34.88 20.84 18.72
C ASP A 153 -35.94 21.48 17.81
N ASN A 154 -35.59 22.54 17.07
CA ASN A 154 -36.54 23.30 16.25
C ASN A 154 -36.35 23.14 14.73
N PHE A 155 -35.21 22.60 14.27
CA PHE A 155 -34.93 22.39 12.85
C PHE A 155 -34.26 21.04 12.57
N THR A 156 -35.05 20.08 12.05
CA THR A 156 -34.56 18.83 11.48
C THR A 156 -34.85 18.82 9.98
N VAL A 157 -33.81 18.86 9.15
CA VAL A 157 -33.97 18.84 7.69
C VAL A 157 -34.26 17.42 7.24
N GLY A 158 -35.55 17.11 7.06
CA GLY A 158 -35.98 15.87 6.41
C GLY A 158 -35.49 15.83 4.96
N ALA A 159 -34.85 14.73 4.57
CA ALA A 159 -34.35 14.54 3.21
C ALA A 159 -35.50 14.65 2.20
N GLN A 160 -35.46 15.68 1.36
CA GLN A 160 -36.40 15.86 0.26
C GLN A 160 -36.10 14.83 -0.84
N ILE A 161 -37.06 13.95 -1.11
CA ILE A 161 -37.03 13.06 -2.27
C ILE A 161 -37.58 13.88 -3.46
N PRO A 162 -36.83 14.05 -4.56
CA PRO A 162 -37.29 14.86 -5.68
C PRO A 162 -38.41 14.15 -6.46
N GLY A 163 -39.61 14.71 -6.41
CA GLY A 163 -40.73 14.38 -7.29
C GLY A 163 -41.88 15.36 -7.07
N GLY A 164 -42.41 15.96 -8.14
CA GLY A 164 -43.54 16.90 -8.11
C GLY A 164 -43.20 18.35 -8.52
N ASN A 165 -44.24 19.19 -8.65
CA ASN A 165 -44.08 20.64 -8.82
C ASN A 165 -43.36 21.23 -7.60
N THR A 166 -42.49 22.22 -7.82
CA THR A 166 -41.75 22.90 -6.74
C THR A 166 -42.70 23.40 -5.65
N GLY A 167 -42.48 22.96 -4.40
CA GLY A 167 -43.31 23.31 -3.24
C GLY A 167 -44.36 22.27 -2.83
N TYR A 168 -44.58 21.22 -3.63
CA TYR A 168 -45.53 20.16 -3.30
C TYR A 168 -44.84 18.89 -2.81
N VAL A 169 -45.46 18.20 -1.87
CA VAL A 169 -45.04 16.88 -1.38
C VAL A 169 -46.16 15.86 -1.59
N LEU A 170 -45.79 14.62 -1.93
CA LEU A 170 -46.73 13.52 -2.06
C LEU A 170 -47.02 12.94 -0.67
N ARG A 171 -48.29 12.92 -0.26
CA ARG A 171 -48.75 12.23 0.98
C ARG A 171 -49.76 11.14 0.65
N LYS A 172 -49.90 10.15 1.54
CA LYS A 172 -50.99 9.17 1.46
C LYS A 172 -52.31 9.88 1.82
N LYS A 173 -53.35 9.70 1.02
CA LYS A 173 -54.68 10.28 1.25
C LYS A 173 -55.53 9.36 2.14
N SER A 174 -55.37 8.06 2.02
CA SER A 174 -55.99 7.05 2.87
C SER A 174 -55.13 5.80 2.99
N ASN A 175 -55.56 4.80 3.78
CA ASN A 175 -54.83 3.55 3.91
C ASN A 175 -54.98 2.63 2.69
N ALA A 176 -55.85 2.97 1.72
CA ALA A 176 -55.98 2.20 0.50
C ALA A 176 -54.68 2.23 -0.33
N ASP A 177 -54.33 1.08 -0.90
CA ASP A 177 -53.10 0.95 -1.65
C ASP A 177 -53.15 1.81 -2.92
N GLY A 178 -52.10 2.59 -3.17
CA GLY A 178 -52.05 3.53 -4.29
C GLY A 178 -52.78 4.87 -4.10
N ASP A 179 -53.41 5.13 -2.94
CA ASP A 179 -54.16 6.37 -2.70
C ASP A 179 -53.26 7.48 -2.14
N PHE A 180 -52.76 8.33 -3.05
CA PHE A 180 -51.87 9.45 -2.73
C PHE A 180 -52.44 10.78 -3.23
N GLU A 181 -52.09 11.87 -2.56
CA GLU A 181 -52.40 13.23 -2.98
C GLU A 181 -51.18 14.16 -2.87
N TRP A 182 -51.13 15.15 -3.74
CA TRP A 182 -50.13 16.21 -3.70
C TRP A 182 -50.59 17.34 -2.79
N VAL A 183 -49.74 17.77 -1.87
CA VAL A 183 -50.04 18.82 -0.91
C VAL A 183 -48.99 19.91 -0.97
N ASP A 184 -49.46 21.16 -0.96
CA ASP A 184 -48.60 22.34 -0.89
C ASP A 184 -47.98 22.46 0.51
N ILE A 185 -46.66 22.62 0.58
CA ILE A 185 -45.97 22.82 1.85
C ILE A 185 -46.28 24.20 2.46
N ALA A 186 -46.64 25.19 1.64
CA ALA A 186 -46.97 26.54 2.06
C ALA A 186 -48.33 26.63 2.78
N SER A 187 -49.19 25.61 2.69
CA SER A 187 -50.47 25.58 3.40
C SER A 187 -50.37 25.21 4.88
N GLY A 188 -49.17 25.28 5.48
CA GLY A 188 -48.94 24.94 6.89
C GLY A 188 -48.82 23.43 7.15
N THR A 189 -48.36 22.67 6.15
CA THR A 189 -48.24 21.21 6.26
C THR A 189 -46.98 20.84 7.05
N THR A 190 -47.14 20.52 8.32
CA THR A 190 -46.06 20.04 9.19
C THR A 190 -45.72 18.58 8.85
N ILE A 191 -44.57 18.35 8.22
CA ILE A 191 -44.03 17.00 7.97
C ILE A 191 -43.27 16.55 9.21
N LEU A 192 -44.00 16.11 10.23
CA LEU A 192 -43.43 15.39 11.36
C LEU A 192 -43.71 13.91 11.15
N VAL A 193 -42.67 13.15 10.80
CA VAL A 193 -42.68 11.69 10.98
C VAL A 193 -42.44 11.46 12.47
N ALA A 194 -43.49 11.59 13.28
CA ALA A 194 -43.40 11.32 14.71
C ALA A 194 -43.32 9.78 14.89
N PRO A 195 -42.28 9.25 15.56
CA PRO A 195 -42.26 7.85 15.92
C PRO A 195 -43.43 7.57 16.87
N ARG A 196 -44.18 6.51 16.61
CA ARG A 196 -45.19 5.98 17.53
C ARG A 196 -44.62 4.75 18.19
N GLU A 197 -44.70 4.69 19.51
CA GLU A 197 -44.13 3.60 20.28
C GLU A 197 -45.16 2.98 21.22
N GLU A 198 -45.09 1.67 21.37
CA GLU A 198 -45.95 0.90 22.25
C GLU A 198 -45.15 -0.19 22.97
N VAL A 199 -45.28 -0.26 24.30
CA VAL A 199 -44.65 -1.32 25.10
C VAL A 199 -45.73 -2.15 25.78
N GLN A 200 -45.70 -3.47 25.57
CA GLN A 200 -46.57 -4.43 26.23
C GLN A 200 -45.75 -5.44 27.04
N THR A 201 -46.23 -5.82 28.22
CA THR A 201 -45.64 -6.91 29.01
C THR A 201 -46.40 -8.20 28.71
N LEU A 202 -45.71 -9.21 28.19
CA LEU A 202 -46.30 -10.46 27.74
C LEU A 202 -46.40 -11.48 28.87
N VAL A 203 -47.41 -12.35 28.80
CA VAL A 203 -47.57 -13.48 29.72
C VAL A 203 -46.91 -14.75 29.15
N ALA A 204 -46.57 -15.70 30.02
CA ALA A 204 -45.96 -16.96 29.58
C ALA A 204 -46.86 -17.70 28.57
N GLY A 205 -46.27 -18.12 27.46
CA GLY A 205 -46.96 -18.83 26.39
C GLY A 205 -47.71 -17.94 25.41
N GLN A 206 -47.72 -16.60 25.59
CA GLN A 206 -48.38 -15.69 24.67
C GLN A 206 -47.63 -15.64 23.32
N THR A 207 -48.36 -15.88 22.24
CA THR A 207 -47.84 -15.78 20.86
C THR A 207 -48.54 -14.69 20.06
N VAL A 208 -49.80 -14.37 20.35
CA VAL A 208 -50.55 -13.33 19.66
C VAL A 208 -50.50 -12.02 20.45
N VAL A 209 -50.19 -10.93 19.76
CA VAL A 209 -50.05 -9.59 20.33
C VAL A 209 -50.82 -8.61 19.44
N THR A 210 -51.80 -7.92 20.02
CA THR A 210 -52.58 -6.87 19.35
C THR A 210 -52.08 -5.51 19.83
N LEU A 211 -51.62 -4.69 18.91
CA LEU A 211 -51.12 -3.34 19.12
C LEU A 211 -52.29 -2.36 19.19
N ALA A 212 -52.27 -1.46 20.17
CA ALA A 212 -53.31 -0.45 20.39
C ALA A 212 -52.91 0.93 19.84
N VAL A 213 -51.62 1.20 19.70
CA VAL A 213 -51.04 2.51 19.35
C VAL A 213 -50.30 2.46 18.02
N CYS A 214 -49.64 1.33 17.73
CA CYS A 214 -48.91 1.08 16.48
C CYS A 214 -49.74 0.20 15.52
N THR A 215 -49.50 0.31 14.22
CA THR A 215 -49.98 -0.65 13.21
C THR A 215 -48.88 -1.62 12.81
N THR A 216 -49.21 -2.72 12.12
CA THR A 216 -48.24 -3.71 11.64
C THR A 216 -47.49 -3.26 10.39
N GLU A 217 -47.86 -2.13 9.78
CA GLU A 217 -47.21 -1.55 8.61
C GLU A 217 -46.02 -0.68 9.01
N GLY A 218 -44.81 -1.07 8.58
CA GLY A 218 -43.58 -0.31 8.84
C GLY A 218 -43.12 -0.31 10.30
N VAL A 219 -43.63 -1.24 11.12
CA VAL A 219 -43.27 -1.36 12.54
C VAL A 219 -42.01 -2.21 12.75
N ALA A 220 -41.14 -1.75 13.64
CA ALA A 220 -40.05 -2.54 14.20
C ALA A 220 -40.52 -3.15 15.53
N ILE A 221 -40.40 -4.47 15.65
CA ILE A 221 -40.76 -5.22 16.86
C ILE A 221 -39.50 -5.65 17.59
N TYR A 222 -39.46 -5.38 18.89
CA TYR A 222 -38.41 -5.79 19.80
C TYR A 222 -38.99 -6.63 20.93
N LEU A 223 -38.26 -7.66 21.36
CA LEU A 223 -38.59 -8.44 22.54
C LEU A 223 -37.40 -8.35 23.50
N ASP A 224 -37.63 -7.80 24.70
CA ASP A 224 -36.58 -7.44 25.68
C ASP A 224 -35.40 -6.67 25.06
N GLY A 225 -35.71 -5.81 24.09
CA GLY A 225 -34.72 -4.99 23.37
C GLY A 225 -34.01 -5.70 22.20
N VAL A 226 -34.32 -6.97 21.91
CA VAL A 226 -33.81 -7.67 20.73
C VAL A 226 -34.77 -7.50 19.56
N ARG A 227 -34.29 -6.93 18.45
CA ARG A 227 -35.09 -6.75 17.23
C ARG A 227 -35.44 -8.11 16.63
N LEU A 228 -36.73 -8.33 16.41
CA LEU A 228 -37.22 -9.53 15.73
C LEU A 228 -37.14 -9.35 14.21
N ARG A 229 -36.79 -10.44 13.53
CA ARG A 229 -36.84 -10.54 12.07
C ARG A 229 -38.29 -10.58 11.59
N GLY A 230 -38.63 -9.65 10.68
CA GLY A 230 -39.99 -9.50 10.15
C GLY A 230 -40.41 -10.55 9.12
N PRO A 231 -41.67 -10.50 8.66
CA PRO A 231 -42.26 -11.52 7.78
C PRO A 231 -41.63 -11.59 6.38
N ALA A 232 -40.93 -10.54 5.93
CA ALA A 232 -40.34 -10.46 4.59
C ALA A 232 -38.93 -11.08 4.46
N VAL A 233 -38.38 -11.69 5.53
CA VAL A 233 -37.08 -12.37 5.48
C VAL A 233 -37.23 -13.89 5.55
N ALA A 234 -36.19 -14.63 5.12
CA ALA A 234 -36.23 -16.09 4.99
C ALA A 234 -36.45 -16.88 6.30
N ASP A 235 -36.29 -16.24 7.47
CA ASP A 235 -36.49 -16.84 8.80
C ASP A 235 -37.20 -15.81 9.71
N PRO A 236 -38.52 -15.64 9.53
CA PRO A 236 -39.31 -14.64 10.24
C PRO A 236 -39.56 -15.07 11.68
N GLN A 237 -39.31 -14.16 12.63
CA GLN A 237 -39.54 -14.39 14.06
C GLN A 237 -40.92 -13.90 14.51
N PHE A 238 -41.66 -13.24 13.63
CA PHE A 238 -43.08 -12.96 13.78
C PHE A 238 -43.78 -12.91 12.41
N SER A 239 -45.09 -13.14 12.41
CA SER A 239 -45.97 -12.98 11.25
C SER A 239 -47.06 -11.96 11.53
N ILE A 240 -47.61 -11.36 10.48
CA ILE A 240 -48.71 -10.39 10.58
C ILE A 240 -50.03 -11.12 10.37
N GLN A 241 -50.99 -10.91 11.27
CA GLN A 241 -52.36 -11.42 11.10
C GLN A 241 -53.26 -10.37 10.46
N ASP A 242 -53.17 -9.12 10.92
CA ASP A 242 -53.94 -7.98 10.42
C ASP A 242 -53.20 -6.66 10.71
N ASP A 243 -53.85 -5.52 10.46
CA ASP A 243 -53.29 -4.18 10.59
C ASP A 243 -52.80 -3.83 12.01
N THR A 244 -53.21 -4.59 13.04
CA THR A 244 -52.87 -4.34 14.45
C THR A 244 -52.34 -5.57 15.17
N THR A 245 -52.50 -6.77 14.61
CA THR A 245 -52.20 -8.03 15.29
C THR A 245 -51.06 -8.78 14.62
N LEU A 246 -50.12 -9.25 15.44
CA LEU A 246 -48.99 -10.07 15.03
C LEU A 246 -48.91 -11.37 15.84
N THR A 247 -48.29 -12.39 15.27
CA THR A 247 -48.00 -13.66 15.93
C THR A 247 -46.49 -13.88 16.02
N LEU A 248 -45.98 -14.06 17.23
CA LEU A 248 -44.59 -14.43 17.50
C LEU A 248 -44.34 -15.90 17.13
N ALA A 249 -43.21 -16.18 16.49
CA ALA A 249 -42.83 -17.54 16.11
C ALA A 249 -42.44 -18.40 17.33
N THR A 250 -42.00 -17.77 18.42
CA THR A 250 -41.68 -18.42 19.70
C THR A 250 -42.58 -17.87 20.80
N PRO A 251 -43.19 -18.72 21.64
CA PRO A 251 -44.00 -18.23 22.76
C PRO A 251 -43.19 -17.36 23.73
N ALA A 252 -43.77 -16.26 24.17
CA ALA A 252 -43.12 -15.37 25.13
C ALA A 252 -42.96 -16.05 26.50
N THR A 253 -41.89 -15.71 27.21
CA THR A 253 -41.74 -16.03 28.64
C THR A 253 -42.47 -14.98 29.50
N ALA A 254 -42.81 -15.33 30.74
CA ALA A 254 -43.55 -14.39 31.60
C ALA A 254 -42.72 -13.13 31.87
N GLY A 255 -43.31 -11.96 31.64
CA GLY A 255 -42.71 -10.67 31.96
C GLY A 255 -41.84 -10.09 30.85
N GLN A 256 -41.71 -10.74 29.70
CA GLN A 256 -40.99 -10.17 28.56
C GLN A 256 -41.69 -8.91 28.06
N LYS A 257 -40.90 -7.88 27.75
CA LYS A 257 -41.41 -6.63 27.20
C LYS A 257 -41.31 -6.66 25.69
N LEU A 258 -42.46 -6.61 25.03
CA LEU A 258 -42.55 -6.34 23.61
C LEU A 258 -42.62 -4.83 23.40
N HIS A 259 -41.73 -4.30 22.56
CA HIS A 259 -41.73 -2.90 22.16
C HIS A 259 -41.96 -2.83 20.65
N ALA A 260 -43.04 -2.19 20.25
CA ALA A 260 -43.35 -1.89 18.86
C ALA A 260 -43.05 -0.41 18.61
N ALA A 261 -42.28 -0.12 17.56
CA ALA A 261 -41.93 1.23 17.15
C ALA A 261 -42.26 1.42 15.67
N GLN A 262 -43.21 2.29 15.37
CA GLN A 262 -43.65 2.61 14.02
C GLN A 262 -43.06 3.95 13.57
N ASN A 263 -42.66 4.00 12.29
CA ASN A 263 -41.92 5.14 11.73
C ASN A 263 -40.60 5.41 12.46
N GLU A 264 -39.92 4.35 12.90
CA GLU A 264 -38.59 4.45 13.47
C GLU A 264 -37.62 4.97 12.40
N PRO A 265 -36.97 6.15 12.58
CA PRO A 265 -35.88 6.56 11.72
C PRO A 265 -34.77 5.54 11.94
N ALA A 266 -34.45 4.78 10.90
CA ALA A 266 -33.61 3.60 11.00
C ALA A 266 -32.45 3.78 12.00
N SER A 267 -32.55 3.08 13.13
CA SER A 267 -31.48 2.87 14.12
C SER A 267 -31.29 3.93 15.23
N GLU A 268 -32.33 4.66 15.65
CA GLU A 268 -32.27 5.58 16.79
C GLU A 268 -32.87 5.01 18.09
N LEU A 269 -33.61 3.88 18.02
CA LEU A 269 -34.04 3.12 19.20
C LEU A 269 -32.93 2.18 19.73
N ASP A 270 -31.73 2.73 20.02
CA ASP A 270 -30.72 2.10 20.90
C ASP A 270 -30.99 2.52 22.36
N TYR A 271 -32.27 2.57 22.77
CA TYR A 271 -32.66 2.82 24.16
C TYR A 271 -32.06 1.72 25.01
N LEU A 272 -30.96 2.06 25.70
CA LEU A 272 -30.44 1.42 26.89
C LEU A 272 -30.90 -0.05 27.01
N ARG A 273 -30.23 -0.93 26.26
CA ARG A 273 -30.34 -2.38 26.40
C ARG A 273 -30.47 -2.69 27.88
N GLY A 274 -31.63 -3.19 28.30
CA GLY A 274 -32.00 -3.44 29.70
C GLY A 274 -31.15 -4.50 30.42
N VAL A 275 -29.95 -4.80 29.92
CA VAL A 275 -29.00 -5.77 30.46
C VAL A 275 -27.54 -5.29 30.47
N ASN A 276 -27.16 -4.19 29.82
CA ASN A 276 -25.75 -3.76 29.81
C ASN A 276 -25.38 -2.94 31.06
N ASN A 277 -25.26 -3.60 32.21
CA ASN A 277 -24.60 -3.02 33.36
C ASN A 277 -23.14 -2.65 33.01
N LEU A 278 -22.54 -1.69 33.73
CA LEU A 278 -21.16 -1.21 33.50
C LEU A 278 -20.11 -2.34 33.52
N GLY A 279 -20.44 -3.48 34.13
CA GLY A 279 -19.59 -4.67 34.21
C GLY A 279 -19.45 -5.41 32.87
N GLU A 280 -20.53 -5.54 32.13
CA GLU A 280 -20.55 -6.25 30.84
C GLU A 280 -19.90 -5.42 29.71
N ILE A 281 -20.05 -4.10 29.73
CA ILE A 281 -19.37 -3.19 28.80
C ILE A 281 -17.83 -3.27 28.99
N LYS A 282 -17.37 -3.45 30.23
CA LYS A 282 -15.95 -3.70 30.51
C LYS A 282 -15.46 -5.05 29.97
N ALA A 283 -16.29 -6.08 30.06
CA ALA A 283 -15.95 -7.43 29.60
C ALA A 283 -16.01 -7.59 28.07
N ALA A 284 -16.87 -6.83 27.38
CA ALA A 284 -17.08 -6.90 25.93
C ALA A 284 -15.95 -6.27 25.07
N GLY A 285 -14.96 -5.65 25.71
CA GLY A 285 -13.77 -5.10 25.04
C GLY A 285 -13.98 -3.75 24.33
N ALA A 286 -12.93 -3.29 23.66
CA ALA A 286 -12.80 -1.92 23.16
C ALA A 286 -13.95 -1.40 22.26
N PRO A 287 -14.53 -2.21 21.33
CA PRO A 287 -15.58 -1.71 20.43
C PRO A 287 -16.89 -1.35 21.16
N ALA A 288 -17.27 -2.11 22.18
CA ALA A 288 -18.49 -1.87 22.95
C ALA A 288 -18.35 -0.66 23.89
N GLN A 289 -17.14 -0.47 24.44
CA GLN A 289 -16.80 0.70 25.25
C GLN A 289 -16.83 1.98 24.41
N GLN A 290 -16.28 1.92 23.20
CA GLN A 290 -16.24 3.05 22.27
C GLN A 290 -17.64 3.51 21.87
N LYS A 291 -18.53 2.58 21.53
CA LYS A 291 -19.92 2.90 21.19
C LYS A 291 -20.71 3.48 22.38
N ALA A 292 -20.42 3.02 23.60
CA ALA A 292 -21.02 3.58 24.81
C ALA A 292 -20.56 5.03 25.09
N LEU A 293 -19.30 5.36 24.81
CA LEU A 293 -18.79 6.74 24.93
C LEU A 293 -19.39 7.67 23.87
N GLU A 294 -19.53 7.19 22.63
CA GLU A 294 -20.17 7.92 21.53
C GLU A 294 -21.65 8.22 21.84
N ASN A 295 -22.38 7.24 22.39
CA ASN A 295 -23.78 7.41 22.80
C ASN A 295 -23.97 8.38 23.99
N LEU A 296 -22.93 8.63 24.79
CA LEU A 296 -22.94 9.60 25.88
C LEU A 296 -22.58 11.03 25.42
N GLY A 297 -22.35 11.25 24.13
CA GLY A 297 -21.97 12.55 23.59
C GLY A 297 -20.60 13.05 24.09
N LEU A 298 -19.80 12.17 24.71
CA LEU A 298 -18.45 12.48 25.15
C LEU A 298 -17.52 12.29 23.95
N PRO A 299 -16.94 13.36 23.37
CA PRO A 299 -15.97 13.20 22.31
C PRO A 299 -14.79 12.36 22.82
N ASN A 300 -14.62 11.23 22.16
CA ASN A 300 -13.54 10.25 22.25
C ASN A 300 -12.16 10.91 22.04
N THR A 301 -11.60 11.45 23.12
CA THR A 301 -10.68 12.60 23.08
C THR A 301 -9.20 12.31 22.86
N LEU A 302 -8.78 11.06 22.67
CA LEU A 302 -7.36 10.75 22.40
C LEU A 302 -7.15 9.71 21.30
N GLY A 303 -7.95 8.63 21.28
CA GLY A 303 -7.87 7.60 20.26
C GLY A 303 -8.28 8.08 18.86
N ASN A 304 -9.33 8.89 18.77
CA ASN A 304 -9.80 9.43 17.50
C ASN A 304 -8.92 10.57 17.00
N LEU A 305 -8.35 11.36 17.90
CA LEU A 305 -7.34 12.35 17.52
C LEU A 305 -6.08 11.65 17.00
N ALA A 306 -5.58 10.61 17.68
CA ALA A 306 -4.44 9.82 17.22
C ALA A 306 -4.71 9.16 15.87
N LYS A 307 -5.92 8.64 15.64
CA LYS A 307 -6.35 8.11 14.34
C LYS A 307 -6.40 9.20 13.26
N ALA A 308 -7.01 10.34 13.54
CA ALA A 308 -7.12 11.44 12.58
C ALA A 308 -5.74 12.03 12.21
N VAL A 309 -4.87 12.24 13.20
CA VAL A 309 -3.48 12.68 12.99
C VAL A 309 -2.69 11.61 12.24
N GLY A 310 -2.85 10.34 12.59
CA GLY A 310 -2.22 9.22 11.90
C GLY A 310 -2.66 9.10 10.43
N GLU A 311 -3.94 9.24 10.15
CA GLU A 311 -4.50 9.22 8.79
C GLU A 311 -4.04 10.40 7.94
N LEU A 312 -3.79 11.56 8.57
CA LEU A 312 -3.20 12.73 7.93
C LEU A 312 -1.72 12.53 7.60
N LEU A 313 -0.94 11.98 8.53
CA LEU A 313 0.50 11.75 8.34
C LEU A 313 0.78 10.58 7.38
N MET A 314 -0.11 9.59 7.34
CA MET A 314 0.06 8.35 6.58
C MET A 314 -1.18 8.10 5.70
N PRO A 315 -1.33 8.82 4.57
CA PRO A 315 -2.49 8.66 3.68
C PRO A 315 -2.53 7.28 3.00
N VAL A 316 -3.65 6.95 2.37
CA VAL A 316 -3.77 5.72 1.56
C VAL A 316 -2.69 5.73 0.47
N GLY A 317 -1.97 4.61 0.32
CA GLY A 317 -0.80 4.49 -0.54
C GLY A 317 0.55 4.69 0.17
N HIS A 318 0.55 5.16 1.44
CA HIS A 318 1.79 5.31 2.21
C HIS A 318 2.52 3.97 2.42
N ILE A 319 3.84 3.99 2.29
CA ILE A 319 4.71 2.82 2.50
C ILE A 319 5.37 2.92 3.88
N TYR A 320 5.04 1.98 4.76
CA TYR A 320 5.65 1.85 6.07
C TYR A 320 6.73 0.77 6.04
N VAL A 321 7.97 1.17 6.33
CA VAL A 321 9.15 0.30 6.34
C VAL A 321 9.56 0.03 7.78
N THR A 322 9.68 -1.24 8.15
CA THR A 322 10.03 -1.63 9.53
C THR A 322 10.76 -2.96 9.56
N VAL A 323 11.58 -3.20 10.58
CA VAL A 323 12.11 -4.54 10.88
C VAL A 323 11.20 -5.34 11.79
N ASN A 324 10.12 -4.73 12.30
CA ASN A 324 9.10 -5.39 13.10
C ASN A 324 8.06 -6.08 12.19
N ASN A 325 7.76 -7.35 12.48
CA ASN A 325 6.79 -8.14 11.75
C ASN A 325 5.31 -7.83 12.08
N THR A 326 5.05 -7.03 13.13
CA THR A 326 3.70 -6.64 13.53
C THR A 326 3.01 -5.82 12.45
N ASN A 327 1.75 -6.15 12.14
CA ASN A 327 0.93 -5.38 11.21
C ASN A 327 0.79 -3.93 11.73
N PRO A 328 1.05 -2.89 10.91
CA PRO A 328 0.96 -1.50 11.35
C PRO A 328 -0.42 -1.11 11.88
N ALA A 329 -1.49 -1.76 11.44
CA ALA A 329 -2.83 -1.55 12.02
C ALA A 329 -2.84 -1.81 13.53
N ALA A 330 -2.17 -2.88 13.97
CA ALA A 330 -2.07 -3.25 15.38
C ALA A 330 -1.07 -2.39 16.16
N LEU A 331 -0.02 -1.89 15.50
CA LEU A 331 1.00 -1.05 16.14
C LEU A 331 0.56 0.40 16.29
N LEU A 332 -0.08 0.95 15.25
CA LEU A 332 -0.45 2.36 15.15
C LEU A 332 -1.90 2.62 15.55
N GLY A 333 -2.73 1.57 15.61
CA GLY A 333 -4.14 1.67 16.01
C GLY A 333 -5.06 2.24 14.92
N PHE A 334 -4.59 2.37 13.67
CA PHE A 334 -5.40 2.87 12.55
C PHE A 334 -4.97 2.31 11.19
N GLY A 335 -5.87 2.45 10.21
CA GLY A 335 -5.64 2.10 8.81
C GLY A 335 -5.69 0.59 8.51
N THR A 336 -5.93 0.25 7.26
CA THR A 336 -5.79 -1.10 6.73
C THR A 336 -4.47 -1.21 5.98
N TRP A 337 -3.67 -2.22 6.32
CA TRP A 337 -2.31 -2.38 5.79
C TRP A 337 -2.13 -3.74 5.15
N ALA A 338 -1.53 -3.76 3.96
CA ALA A 338 -1.20 -4.97 3.22
C ALA A 338 0.32 -5.10 3.04
N ARG A 339 0.81 -6.35 2.98
CA ARG A 339 2.19 -6.63 2.58
C ARG A 339 2.43 -6.11 1.17
N TRP A 340 3.58 -5.49 0.97
CA TRP A 340 3.92 -4.87 -0.30
C TRP A 340 5.40 -5.04 -0.62
N GLY A 341 5.75 -5.12 -1.92
CA GLY A 341 7.14 -5.09 -2.35
C GLY A 341 8.00 -6.29 -1.94
N GLU A 342 7.41 -7.45 -1.64
CA GLU A 342 8.17 -8.62 -1.17
C GLU A 342 9.25 -9.03 -2.18
N GLY A 343 10.47 -9.22 -1.68
CA GLY A 343 11.63 -9.60 -2.47
C GLY A 343 12.15 -8.52 -3.44
N ARG A 344 11.72 -7.27 -3.28
CA ARG A 344 12.09 -6.13 -4.16
C ARG A 344 12.75 -5.00 -3.36
N SER A 345 13.62 -4.26 -4.04
CA SER A 345 14.27 -3.06 -3.52
C SER A 345 13.49 -1.82 -3.95
N LEU A 346 13.44 -0.78 -3.10
CA LEU A 346 12.82 0.50 -3.43
C LEU A 346 13.71 1.29 -4.39
N THR A 347 13.10 1.85 -5.44
CA THR A 347 13.76 2.80 -6.35
C THR A 347 12.87 4.03 -6.49
N GLY A 348 13.51 5.20 -6.58
CA GLY A 348 12.80 6.47 -6.74
C GLY A 348 12.10 6.55 -8.09
N PHE A 349 10.89 7.10 -8.10
CA PHE A 349 10.18 7.44 -9.33
C PHE A 349 10.91 8.58 -10.07
N SER A 350 11.02 8.47 -11.39
CA SER A 350 11.65 9.48 -12.23
C SER A 350 10.89 9.61 -13.55
N THR A 351 10.37 10.81 -13.85
CA THR A 351 9.65 11.08 -15.10
C THR A 351 10.55 11.05 -16.34
N SER A 352 11.86 11.26 -16.16
CA SER A 352 12.83 11.28 -17.25
C SER A 352 13.45 9.91 -17.55
N ASP A 353 13.24 8.93 -16.67
CA ASP A 353 13.82 7.60 -16.80
C ASP A 353 12.75 6.60 -17.30
N ALA A 354 12.98 5.97 -18.45
CA ALA A 354 12.03 5.04 -19.04
C ALA A 354 11.78 3.79 -18.19
N ASP A 355 12.73 3.42 -17.34
CA ASP A 355 12.62 2.25 -16.47
C ASP A 355 11.85 2.57 -15.18
N PHE A 356 11.94 3.81 -14.67
CA PHE A 356 11.38 4.24 -13.38
C PHE A 356 10.25 5.29 -13.46
N ASN A 357 9.61 5.44 -14.61
CA ASN A 357 8.54 6.43 -14.87
C ASN A 357 7.10 5.96 -14.56
N ALA A 358 6.92 4.83 -13.89
CA ALA A 358 5.62 4.35 -13.47
C ALA A 358 5.69 3.80 -12.03
N VAL A 359 4.79 4.28 -11.19
CA VAL A 359 4.69 3.84 -9.78
C VAL A 359 4.30 2.37 -9.75
N GLU A 360 4.95 1.60 -8.88
CA GLU A 360 4.78 0.14 -8.74
C GLU A 360 5.21 -0.72 -9.94
N LYS A 361 5.84 -0.13 -10.96
CA LYS A 361 6.48 -0.90 -12.02
C LYS A 361 7.57 -1.80 -11.42
N THR A 362 7.57 -3.07 -11.82
CA THR A 362 8.51 -4.08 -11.32
C THR A 362 9.50 -4.49 -12.40
N GLY A 363 10.73 -4.81 -12.00
CA GLY A 363 11.76 -5.35 -12.89
C GLY A 363 12.96 -5.87 -12.12
N GLY A 364 14.04 -6.20 -12.84
CA GLY A 364 15.31 -6.67 -12.29
C GLY A 364 15.39 -8.18 -12.10
N ASN A 365 16.63 -8.67 -12.03
CA ASN A 365 16.94 -10.09 -11.88
C ASN A 365 17.99 -10.27 -10.76
N LYS A 366 17.90 -11.37 -10.00
CA LYS A 366 18.91 -11.74 -8.99
C LYS A 366 20.15 -12.36 -9.61
N THR A 367 19.98 -12.97 -10.78
CA THR A 367 21.04 -13.66 -11.52
C THR A 367 21.01 -13.27 -12.99
N VAL A 368 22.17 -13.28 -13.63
CA VAL A 368 22.30 -13.16 -15.08
C VAL A 368 23.11 -14.34 -15.62
N THR A 369 22.65 -14.91 -16.73
CA THR A 369 23.44 -15.86 -17.51
C THR A 369 23.96 -15.13 -18.73
N LEU A 370 25.28 -15.06 -18.89
CA LEU A 370 25.89 -14.38 -20.01
C LEU A 370 25.61 -15.12 -21.31
N THR A 371 25.23 -14.37 -22.33
CA THR A 371 25.08 -14.86 -23.70
C THR A 371 26.34 -14.56 -24.51
N VAL A 372 26.52 -15.27 -25.63
CA VAL A 372 27.66 -15.05 -26.54
C VAL A 372 27.74 -13.59 -27.01
N ALA A 373 26.60 -12.92 -27.22
CA ALA A 373 26.54 -11.52 -27.63
C ALA A 373 27.05 -10.53 -26.56
N GLN A 374 27.09 -10.93 -25.29
CA GLN A 374 27.56 -10.10 -24.18
C GLN A 374 29.05 -10.28 -23.87
N LEU A 375 29.72 -11.24 -24.53
CA LEU A 375 31.16 -11.46 -24.37
C LEU A 375 31.93 -10.44 -25.21
N PRO A 376 32.87 -9.67 -24.63
CA PRO A 376 33.72 -8.78 -25.40
C PRO A 376 34.47 -9.52 -26.51
N ALA A 377 34.65 -8.85 -27.64
CA ALA A 377 35.53 -9.35 -28.69
C ALA A 377 36.92 -9.56 -28.11
N HIS A 378 37.43 -10.78 -28.21
CA HIS A 378 38.76 -11.14 -27.77
C HIS A 378 39.44 -11.99 -28.83
N THR A 379 40.75 -11.90 -28.88
CA THR A 379 41.58 -12.69 -29.79
C THR A 379 42.45 -13.62 -28.97
N HIS A 380 42.49 -14.88 -29.35
CA HIS A 380 43.48 -15.79 -28.81
C HIS A 380 44.82 -15.50 -29.48
N ASN A 381 45.72 -14.90 -28.71
CA ASN A 381 47.14 -14.89 -29.01
C ASN A 381 47.65 -16.32 -28.83
N ASN A 382 47.57 -17.10 -29.90
CA ASN A 382 48.48 -18.22 -30.08
C ASN A 382 49.62 -17.65 -30.92
N ALA A 383 50.50 -16.85 -30.32
CA ALA A 383 51.77 -16.51 -30.95
C ALA A 383 52.34 -17.82 -31.47
N ALA A 384 52.61 -17.90 -32.77
CA ALA A 384 53.15 -19.09 -33.41
C ALA A 384 54.28 -19.62 -32.52
N GLN A 385 54.03 -20.74 -31.83
CA GLN A 385 55.06 -21.34 -31.00
C GLN A 385 56.13 -21.81 -31.97
N THR A 386 57.23 -21.07 -32.02
CA THR A 386 58.42 -21.51 -32.74
C THR A 386 59.07 -22.55 -31.85
N ILE A 387 58.64 -23.81 -32.02
CA ILE A 387 59.35 -24.94 -31.44
C ILE A 387 60.66 -25.06 -32.22
N THR A 388 61.75 -24.63 -31.59
CA THR A 388 63.09 -24.83 -32.15
C THR A 388 63.63 -26.13 -31.59
N THR A 389 63.75 -27.18 -32.40
CA THR A 389 64.48 -28.37 -32.01
C THR A 389 65.97 -28.06 -32.13
N THR A 390 66.70 -28.07 -31.01
CA THR A 390 68.14 -27.72 -30.96
C THR A 390 69.05 -28.86 -31.39
N SER A 391 68.50 -29.97 -31.88
CA SER A 391 69.28 -31.05 -32.44
C SER A 391 68.43 -31.78 -33.48
N ALA A 392 68.98 -31.95 -34.68
CA ALA A 392 68.42 -32.82 -35.70
C ALA A 392 68.34 -34.23 -35.10
N GLY A 393 67.15 -34.63 -34.65
CA GLY A 393 66.89 -36.00 -34.26
C GLY A 393 67.22 -36.90 -35.46
N ALA A 394 68.06 -37.90 -35.25
CA ALA A 394 68.46 -38.84 -36.28
C ALA A 394 67.21 -39.48 -36.90
N HIS A 395 67.06 -39.36 -38.22
CA HIS A 395 66.08 -40.12 -38.99
C HIS A 395 66.70 -40.62 -40.29
N THR A 396 66.16 -41.70 -40.85
CA THR A 396 66.70 -42.40 -42.02
C THR A 396 65.77 -42.24 -43.22
N HIS A 397 66.35 -42.08 -44.40
CA HIS A 397 65.64 -42.24 -45.68
C HIS A 397 65.97 -43.60 -46.27
N ALA A 398 64.96 -44.35 -46.69
CA ALA A 398 65.15 -45.58 -47.43
C ALA A 398 65.11 -45.27 -48.93
N THR A 399 66.25 -45.34 -49.62
CA THR A 399 66.30 -45.38 -51.08
C THR A 399 66.72 -46.77 -51.52
N ASN A 400 65.92 -47.42 -52.37
CA ASN A 400 66.24 -48.72 -52.95
C ASN A 400 67.47 -48.62 -53.86
N SER A 401 68.35 -49.61 -53.78
CA SER A 401 69.54 -49.76 -54.62
C SER A 401 69.15 -49.85 -56.10
N VAL A 402 69.80 -49.05 -56.94
CA VAL A 402 69.66 -49.08 -58.41
C VAL A 402 70.87 -49.80 -59.00
N THR A 403 70.61 -50.85 -59.78
CA THR A 403 71.64 -51.55 -60.56
C THR A 403 71.68 -50.95 -61.97
N VAL A 404 72.86 -50.55 -62.44
CA VAL A 404 73.09 -50.12 -63.83
C VAL A 404 74.05 -51.10 -64.51
N THR A 405 73.63 -51.63 -65.65
CA THR A 405 74.42 -52.52 -66.51
C THR A 405 74.94 -51.73 -67.71
N THR A 406 76.25 -51.74 -67.97
CA THR A 406 76.84 -51.16 -69.19
C THR A 406 77.33 -52.27 -70.12
N THR A 407 76.95 -52.24 -71.40
CA THR A 407 77.13 -53.34 -72.36
C THR A 407 78.31 -53.21 -73.33
N ASN A 408 79.21 -52.22 -73.17
CA ASN A 408 80.31 -52.00 -74.11
C ASN A 408 81.68 -51.99 -73.41
N ALA A 409 82.55 -52.96 -73.71
CA ALA A 409 83.95 -52.99 -73.29
C ALA A 409 84.87 -52.68 -74.49
N GLY A 410 85.77 -51.70 -74.33
CA GLY A 410 86.79 -51.33 -75.33
C GLY A 410 88.04 -52.23 -75.28
N SER A 411 88.81 -52.25 -76.38
CA SER A 411 89.99 -53.10 -76.58
C SER A 411 91.17 -52.75 -75.64
N HIS A 412 91.90 -53.76 -75.16
CA HIS A 412 93.17 -53.61 -74.42
C HIS A 412 94.19 -54.69 -74.84
N THR A 413 95.49 -54.47 -74.55
CA THR A 413 96.62 -55.32 -74.99
C THR A 413 97.37 -55.98 -73.84
N HIS A 414 97.91 -57.18 -74.06
CA HIS A 414 98.86 -57.86 -73.16
C HIS A 414 100.24 -58.00 -73.82
N ALA A 415 101.32 -57.83 -73.05
CA ALA A 415 102.69 -58.06 -73.51
C ALA A 415 103.12 -59.51 -73.24
N ILE A 416 103.70 -60.18 -74.24
CA ILE A 416 104.22 -61.56 -74.13
C ILE A 416 105.73 -61.52 -74.41
N TRP A 417 106.52 -62.23 -73.59
CA TRP A 417 107.98 -62.31 -73.71
C TRP A 417 108.42 -63.75 -74.00
N GLY A 418 109.32 -63.93 -74.98
CA GLY A 418 109.93 -65.21 -75.33
C GLY A 418 111.36 -65.04 -75.82
N ASN A 419 112.23 -66.01 -75.56
CA ASN A 419 113.67 -65.99 -75.88
C ASN A 419 114.01 -67.13 -76.87
N SER A 420 114.72 -66.85 -77.97
CA SER A 420 115.18 -67.86 -78.93
C SER A 420 116.70 -67.86 -79.09
N SER A 421 117.30 -69.06 -79.10
CA SER A 421 118.74 -69.28 -79.25
C SER A 421 119.17 -69.25 -80.72
N ALA A 422 120.37 -68.72 -80.99
CA ALA A 422 120.88 -68.31 -82.30
C ALA A 422 120.90 -69.40 -83.39
N GLY A 423 120.52 -69.03 -84.62
CA GLY A 423 120.98 -69.75 -85.82
C GLY A 423 120.00 -69.92 -86.99
N GLU A 424 118.69 -69.70 -86.82
CA GLU A 424 117.72 -69.96 -87.89
C GLU A 424 117.00 -68.69 -88.34
N THR A 425 117.06 -68.45 -89.65
CA THR A 425 116.47 -67.34 -90.39
C THR A 425 114.94 -67.42 -90.41
N SER A 426 114.29 -66.32 -90.02
CA SER A 426 112.95 -65.86 -90.38
C SER A 426 112.02 -66.85 -91.12
N SER A 427 111.16 -67.53 -90.39
CA SER A 427 109.90 -68.11 -90.89
C SER A 427 108.90 -68.27 -89.74
N ALA A 428 107.62 -68.00 -90.03
CA ALA A 428 106.53 -67.92 -89.06
C ALA A 428 106.38 -69.22 -88.26
N TYR A 429 106.62 -69.16 -86.94
CA TYR A 429 106.34 -70.29 -86.06
C TYR A 429 104.86 -70.30 -85.70
N GLY A 430 104.07 -71.09 -86.45
CA GLY A 430 102.70 -71.41 -86.06
C GLY A 430 102.74 -72.30 -84.82
N PHE A 431 102.21 -71.83 -83.70
CA PHE A 431 102.04 -72.66 -82.50
C PHE A 431 100.91 -73.68 -82.77
N ALA A 432 101.24 -74.83 -83.33
CA ALA A 432 100.33 -75.97 -83.40
C ALA A 432 100.23 -76.59 -82.00
N ASN A 433 99.07 -76.40 -81.37
CA ASN A 433 98.75 -76.90 -80.04
C ASN A 433 98.64 -78.45 -80.06
N THR A 434 99.61 -79.13 -79.46
CA THR A 434 99.58 -80.59 -79.28
C THR A 434 99.09 -81.03 -77.90
N ASN A 435 98.58 -80.12 -77.05
CA ASN A 435 98.02 -80.47 -75.74
C ASN A 435 96.50 -80.24 -75.68
N ALA A 436 95.77 -81.35 -75.50
CA ALA A 436 94.31 -81.41 -75.54
C ALA A 436 93.58 -80.75 -74.35
N ASP A 437 94.27 -80.33 -73.28
CA ASP A 437 93.62 -79.88 -72.04
C ASP A 437 93.26 -78.38 -71.99
N ARG A 438 93.77 -77.53 -72.90
CA ARG A 438 93.45 -76.09 -72.94
C ARG A 438 93.49 -75.56 -74.37
N PRO A 439 92.45 -75.77 -75.19
CA PRO A 439 92.42 -75.22 -76.55
C PRO A 439 92.38 -73.69 -76.49
N ILE A 440 93.39 -73.04 -77.07
CA ILE A 440 93.34 -71.61 -77.39
C ILE A 440 92.42 -71.47 -78.61
N THR A 441 91.20 -71.00 -78.41
CA THR A 441 90.23 -70.70 -79.47
C THR A 441 90.23 -69.20 -79.79
N GLY A 442 90.45 -68.85 -81.06
CA GLY A 442 90.41 -67.47 -81.57
C GLY A 442 91.20 -67.32 -82.87
N ASP A 443 90.62 -66.62 -83.85
CA ASP A 443 91.22 -66.39 -85.17
C ASP A 443 92.53 -65.58 -85.05
N ASN A 444 93.68 -66.26 -85.14
CA ASN A 444 95.00 -65.66 -85.15
C ASN A 444 95.50 -65.50 -86.59
N THR A 445 95.13 -64.41 -87.27
CA THR A 445 95.54 -64.15 -88.67
C THR A 445 96.65 -63.10 -88.82
N GLY A 446 97.31 -62.69 -87.74
CA GLY A 446 98.41 -61.72 -87.77
C GLY A 446 99.78 -62.34 -87.45
N ALA A 447 100.67 -62.40 -88.44
CA ALA A 447 102.06 -62.81 -88.25
C ALA A 447 102.82 -61.77 -87.40
N ALA A 448 103.35 -62.18 -86.25
CA ALA A 448 104.21 -61.35 -85.41
C ALA A 448 105.67 -61.51 -85.85
N TRP A 449 106.33 -60.39 -86.16
CA TRP A 449 107.74 -60.35 -86.54
C TRP A 449 108.59 -60.09 -85.30
N PHE A 450 109.33 -61.10 -84.84
CA PHE A 450 110.25 -60.97 -83.72
C PHE A 450 111.66 -60.69 -84.26
N THR A 451 112.29 -59.61 -83.80
CA THR A 451 113.73 -59.36 -84.00
C THR A 451 114.51 -59.91 -82.81
N GLN A 452 115.75 -60.36 -83.03
CA GLN A 452 116.62 -60.94 -82.00
C GLN A 452 116.71 -59.99 -80.79
N ASN A 453 116.21 -60.44 -79.63
CA ASN A 453 116.03 -59.65 -78.39
C ASN A 453 115.08 -58.43 -78.52
N GLY A 454 113.93 -58.59 -79.18
CA GLY A 454 112.92 -57.54 -79.35
C GLY A 454 111.54 -57.88 -78.78
N PHE A 455 110.85 -56.87 -78.25
CA PHE A 455 109.47 -56.92 -77.79
C PHE A 455 108.48 -57.06 -78.96
N GLY A 456 107.52 -57.97 -78.85
CA GLY A 456 106.40 -58.10 -79.79
C GLY A 456 105.07 -57.86 -79.08
N THR A 457 104.21 -57.05 -79.67
CA THR A 457 102.81 -56.83 -79.21
C THR A 457 101.87 -57.64 -80.09
N GLN A 458 101.12 -58.58 -79.50
CA GLN A 458 100.06 -59.31 -80.19
C GLN A 458 98.71 -58.71 -79.81
N LEU A 459 97.96 -58.26 -80.81
CA LEU A 459 96.61 -57.72 -80.65
C LEU A 459 95.61 -58.89 -80.63
N ILE A 460 95.03 -59.18 -79.47
CA ILE A 460 93.94 -60.16 -79.34
C ILE A 460 92.62 -59.39 -79.45
N GLN A 461 91.97 -59.45 -80.62
CA GLN A 461 90.82 -58.60 -80.93
C GLN A 461 89.47 -59.06 -80.38
N THR A 462 89.37 -60.20 -79.67
CA THR A 462 88.05 -60.64 -79.16
C THR A 462 88.17 -61.50 -77.90
N ALA A 463 87.92 -60.91 -76.72
CA ALA A 463 87.61 -61.66 -75.50
C ALA A 463 86.29 -61.13 -74.91
N GLY A 464 85.34 -62.05 -74.67
CA GLY A 464 83.97 -61.78 -74.26
C GLY A 464 83.85 -61.08 -72.90
N GLY A 465 82.72 -60.38 -72.71
CA GLY A 465 82.48 -59.47 -71.59
C GLY A 465 82.53 -60.12 -70.19
N HIS A 466 82.94 -59.33 -69.21
CA HIS A 466 82.89 -59.65 -67.78
C HIS A 466 82.17 -58.52 -67.01
N THR A 467 81.65 -58.81 -65.81
CA THR A 467 80.86 -57.86 -65.01
C THR A 467 81.68 -57.21 -63.88
N HIS A 468 81.35 -55.96 -63.56
CA HIS A 468 81.79 -55.29 -62.34
C HIS A 468 80.57 -54.99 -61.45
N THR A 469 80.64 -55.36 -60.17
CA THR A 469 79.64 -54.98 -59.18
C THR A 469 80.17 -53.78 -58.40
N VAL A 470 79.52 -52.63 -58.51
CA VAL A 470 79.79 -51.48 -57.64
C VAL A 470 78.75 -51.47 -56.53
N THR A 471 79.19 -51.79 -55.31
CA THR A 471 78.38 -51.59 -54.10
C THR A 471 78.73 -50.22 -53.54
N ILE A 472 77.79 -49.28 -53.56
CA ILE A 472 77.93 -48.02 -52.81
C ILE A 472 77.36 -48.29 -51.40
N PRO A 473 78.18 -48.46 -50.36
CA PRO A 473 77.68 -48.56 -49.00
C PRO A 473 76.96 -47.25 -48.65
N ALA A 474 75.88 -47.36 -47.86
CA ALA A 474 75.07 -46.23 -47.42
C ALA A 474 75.97 -45.08 -46.94
N LEU A 475 75.96 -43.96 -47.66
CA LEU A 475 76.65 -42.77 -47.19
C LEU A 475 75.96 -42.31 -45.90
N THR A 476 76.66 -42.43 -44.78
CA THR A 476 76.45 -41.57 -43.62
C THR A 476 76.94 -40.17 -43.99
N ALA A 477 76.18 -39.48 -44.83
CA ALA A 477 76.42 -38.07 -45.11
C ALA A 477 76.03 -37.27 -43.86
N ALA A 478 77.04 -36.97 -43.04
CA ALA A 478 77.00 -35.83 -42.16
C ALA A 478 76.68 -34.58 -42.98
N SER A 479 75.77 -33.77 -42.45
CA SER A 479 75.17 -32.59 -43.10
C SER A 479 74.06 -32.91 -44.12
N ALA A 480 72.92 -33.38 -43.61
CA ALA A 480 71.66 -32.98 -44.22
C ALA A 480 71.64 -31.45 -44.24
N GLY A 481 71.66 -30.85 -45.44
CA GLY A 481 71.47 -29.42 -45.60
C GLY A 481 70.23 -28.97 -44.84
N ALA A 482 70.29 -27.76 -44.26
CA ALA A 482 69.21 -27.22 -43.46
C ALA A 482 67.89 -27.33 -44.24
N HIS A 483 66.96 -28.12 -43.71
CA HIS A 483 65.59 -28.19 -44.20
C HIS A 483 64.65 -27.92 -43.03
N THR A 484 63.50 -27.31 -43.33
CA THR A 484 62.53 -26.87 -42.33
C THR A 484 61.37 -27.83 -42.26
N HIS A 485 60.98 -28.23 -41.05
CA HIS A 485 59.67 -28.83 -40.82
C HIS A 485 58.66 -27.71 -40.62
N THR A 486 57.61 -27.68 -41.45
CA THR A 486 56.44 -26.83 -41.19
C THR A 486 55.45 -27.64 -40.38
N VAL A 487 55.37 -27.36 -39.07
CA VAL A 487 54.29 -27.89 -38.22
C VAL A 487 53.13 -26.90 -38.27
N THR A 488 52.07 -27.25 -39.00
CA THR A 488 50.84 -26.47 -39.00
C THR A 488 49.98 -26.91 -37.82
N VAL A 489 49.93 -26.10 -36.77
CA VAL A 489 48.94 -26.28 -35.70
C VAL A 489 47.66 -25.61 -36.18
N GLU A 490 46.65 -26.39 -36.56
CA GLU A 490 45.32 -25.83 -36.88
C GLU A 490 44.81 -25.05 -35.66
N ALA A 491 44.47 -23.77 -35.88
CA ALA A 491 43.80 -22.97 -34.89
C ALA A 491 42.41 -23.58 -34.65
N LYS A 492 42.30 -24.42 -33.62
CA LYS A 492 41.00 -24.92 -33.19
C LYS A 492 40.29 -23.77 -32.48
N ALA A 493 39.25 -23.22 -33.11
CA ALA A 493 38.34 -22.30 -32.43
C ALA A 493 37.78 -23.02 -31.19
N THR A 494 37.99 -22.46 -30.01
CA THR A 494 37.35 -22.98 -28.80
C THR A 494 35.86 -22.63 -28.88
N THR A 495 35.00 -23.62 -29.06
CA THR A 495 33.53 -23.44 -28.99
C THR A 495 33.03 -23.29 -27.55
N SER A 496 33.92 -23.36 -26.56
CA SER A 496 33.60 -23.23 -25.15
C SER A 496 33.38 -21.76 -24.81
N VAL A 497 32.12 -21.34 -24.79
CA VAL A 497 31.67 -19.98 -24.42
C VAL A 497 31.43 -19.85 -22.90
N GLY A 498 32.09 -20.68 -22.09
CA GLY A 498 31.85 -20.81 -20.66
C GLY A 498 30.76 -21.83 -20.31
N SER A 499 30.45 -21.98 -19.03
CA SER A 499 29.55 -23.01 -18.49
C SER A 499 28.05 -22.65 -18.53
N ASN A 500 27.69 -21.47 -19.05
CA ASN A 500 26.33 -20.90 -18.96
C ASN A 500 25.78 -20.87 -17.53
N SER A 501 26.65 -20.85 -16.52
CA SER A 501 26.24 -20.83 -15.12
C SER A 501 25.74 -19.43 -14.75
N PRO A 502 24.58 -19.31 -14.07
CA PRO A 502 24.09 -18.01 -13.62
C PRO A 502 25.07 -17.36 -12.64
N VAL A 503 25.38 -16.08 -12.86
CA VAL A 503 26.15 -15.27 -11.94
C VAL A 503 25.18 -14.49 -11.05
N ASN A 504 25.38 -14.53 -9.74
CA ASN A 504 24.60 -13.73 -8.79
C ASN A 504 25.00 -12.25 -8.90
N ILE A 505 24.02 -11.39 -9.12
CA ILE A 505 24.20 -9.93 -9.26
C ILE A 505 23.48 -9.15 -8.16
N LEU A 506 23.07 -9.82 -7.07
CA LEU A 506 22.49 -9.17 -5.90
C LEU A 506 23.48 -8.20 -5.29
N GLN A 507 23.08 -6.93 -5.22
CA GLN A 507 23.77 -5.91 -4.43
C GLN A 507 23.60 -6.22 -2.94
N PRO A 508 24.51 -5.77 -2.05
CA PRO A 508 24.31 -5.83 -0.61
C PRO A 508 22.96 -5.20 -0.22
N TYR A 509 22.15 -5.90 0.57
CA TYR A 509 20.81 -5.46 0.95
C TYR A 509 20.53 -5.67 2.44
N ILE A 510 19.62 -4.85 2.97
CA ILE A 510 19.01 -5.04 4.29
C ILE A 510 17.56 -5.44 4.06
N VAL A 511 17.13 -6.53 4.69
CA VAL A 511 15.74 -7.00 4.61
C VAL A 511 14.91 -6.28 5.66
N ALA A 512 13.85 -5.62 5.21
CA ALA A 512 12.83 -5.03 6.05
C ALA A 512 11.44 -5.47 5.56
N HIS A 513 10.47 -5.37 6.45
CA HIS A 513 9.07 -5.51 6.15
C HIS A 513 8.54 -4.20 5.57
N LEU A 514 7.92 -4.28 4.38
CA LEU A 514 7.23 -3.16 3.77
C LEU A 514 5.72 -3.43 3.80
N TRP A 515 4.98 -2.42 4.24
CA TRP A 515 3.53 -2.42 4.30
C TRP A 515 2.99 -1.21 3.54
N LYS A 516 1.94 -1.41 2.74
CA LYS A 516 1.23 -0.33 2.05
C LYS A 516 -0.13 -0.12 2.72
N ARG A 517 -0.48 1.13 3.02
CA ARG A 517 -1.84 1.45 3.48
C ARG A 517 -2.82 1.35 2.32
N THR A 518 -3.89 0.58 2.49
CA THR A 518 -4.92 0.36 1.47
C THR A 518 -6.27 1.01 1.80
N ALA A 519 -6.55 1.27 3.08
CA ALA A 519 -7.74 2.00 3.53
C ALA A 519 -7.46 2.76 4.83
#